data_AF-A0A1M7S2G7-F1
#
_entry.id   AF-A0A1M7S2G7-F1
#
_cell.length_a   1.000
_cell.length_b   1.000
_cell.length_c   1.000
_cell.angle_alpha   90.00
_cell.angle_beta   90.00
_cell.angle_gamma   90.00
#
_symmetry.space_group_name_H-M   'P 1'
#
loop_
_entity.id
_entity.type
_entity.pdbx_description
1 polymer ?
#
loop_
_entity_poly.entity_id
_entity_poly.type
_entity_poly.pdbx_seq_one_letter_code
_entity_poly.pdbx_strand_id
1 'polypeptide(L)'
;MADQSPLDLFKQALTGASRAIARDPEVEVAWSADVPGAAGNRFRVPLPGRDLPADQVTEARGFADSFALKLRHHNAALHAKSAPPEPIARACYDAIEQVRYEALGANRFGGIKANLDAATELRTAGDKIVRAQNSSEVPLQTALALLVREALTGEAVPEKAQGGIELVRDFLEEKVGKDFGALAEKLGDQQAFQKLALDMLRELDLTRPTDAPDETDSDSPDDEDGADDEQTGEDENQGEGDPQAAEMAGDMAEGEGEGDQSSEAETDGEMSEGEPGEEGDASNAPVRPNRPQADIPPSIDYKPFTTRFDEEVAAPDLCDAEELDRLRAYLDSQLTGLQGVVTRLANRLQRRLMAQQNRSWDFDMEEGVLDAARLARVIISPGTALSYKVERDVEFKDTIVTLLIDNSGSMRGRPISIAAISADILARTLERCGVKTEILGFTTRAWKGGQSREAWLADGKPQNPGRLNDLRHIIYKQADEPWRRARRNLGLMMREGLLKENIDGEALIWAHSRLLYRPEERRILMVISDGAPVDDSTLSVNSAGYLEAHLRSVIEWIEKVSPVQLVAIGIGHDVTRYYRRAVTIMDVEQLGGTIMEQLAELFEDEKGIKKK
;
A
#
# COMPACT_ATOMS: atom_id res chain seq x y z
N MET A 1 25.19 -18.01 -30.24
CA MET A 1 24.42 -16.76 -30.09
C MET A 1 23.04 -17.07 -30.61
N ALA A 2 22.02 -17.09 -29.76
CA ALA A 2 20.65 -17.35 -30.22
C ALA A 2 20.19 -16.18 -31.10
N ASP A 3 19.59 -16.47 -32.25
CA ASP A 3 19.06 -15.45 -33.15
C ASP A 3 18.01 -14.59 -32.42
N GLN A 4 18.32 -13.31 -32.21
CA GLN A 4 17.39 -12.35 -31.62
C GLN A 4 16.23 -12.12 -32.58
N SER A 5 14.98 -12.18 -32.08
CA SER A 5 13.83 -11.90 -32.93
C SER A 5 13.79 -10.41 -33.32
N PRO A 6 13.16 -10.05 -34.46
CA PRO A 6 12.97 -8.64 -34.82
C PRO A 6 12.31 -7.82 -33.72
N LEU A 7 11.38 -8.43 -32.97
CA LEU A 7 10.74 -7.82 -31.81
C LEU A 7 11.74 -7.54 -30.69
N ASP A 8 12.65 -8.46 -30.39
CA ASP A 8 13.67 -8.26 -29.33
C ASP A 8 14.64 -7.13 -29.70
N LEU A 9 15.05 -7.06 -30.97
CA LEU A 9 15.86 -5.96 -31.51
C LEU A 9 15.14 -4.61 -31.39
N PHE A 10 13.84 -4.58 -31.73
CA PHE A 10 13.03 -3.38 -31.57
C PHE A 10 12.94 -2.93 -30.11
N LYS A 11 12.70 -3.87 -29.19
CA LYS A 11 12.63 -3.56 -27.75
C LYS A 11 13.95 -3.00 -27.23
N GLN A 12 15.06 -3.61 -27.61
CA GLN A 12 16.39 -3.15 -27.23
C GLN A 12 16.70 -1.76 -27.81
N ALA A 13 16.37 -1.53 -29.08
CA ALA A 13 16.58 -0.25 -29.74
C ALA A 13 15.73 0.87 -29.13
N LEU A 14 14.46 0.60 -28.83
CA LEU A 14 13.58 1.59 -28.20
C LEU A 14 14.05 1.95 -26.80
N THR A 15 14.41 0.94 -25.98
CA THR A 15 14.94 1.17 -24.64
C THR A 15 16.22 2.02 -24.68
N GLY A 16 17.15 1.70 -25.59
CA GLY A 16 18.37 2.48 -25.78
C GLY A 16 18.10 3.92 -26.22
N ALA A 17 17.13 4.12 -27.12
CA ALA A 17 16.71 5.45 -27.55
C ALA A 17 16.08 6.26 -26.40
N SER A 18 15.19 5.65 -25.61
CA SER A 18 14.56 6.30 -24.45
C SER A 18 15.59 6.73 -23.41
N ARG A 19 16.58 5.89 -23.08
CA ARG A 19 17.71 6.23 -22.20
C ARG A 19 18.50 7.44 -22.72
N ALA A 20 18.82 7.43 -24.01
CA ALA A 20 19.59 8.51 -24.63
C ALA A 20 18.80 9.84 -24.69
N ILE A 21 17.50 9.79 -24.97
CA ILE A 21 16.62 10.95 -25.00
C ILE A 21 16.47 11.52 -23.59
N ALA A 22 16.18 10.67 -22.60
CA ALA A 22 16.01 11.06 -21.20
C ALA A 22 17.30 11.57 -20.54
N ARG A 23 18.47 11.12 -21.05
CA ARG A 23 19.79 11.26 -20.40
C ARG A 23 19.89 10.53 -19.06
N ASP A 24 19.20 9.41 -18.96
CA ASP A 24 19.19 8.57 -17.78
C ASP A 24 19.41 7.11 -18.21
N PRO A 25 20.52 6.46 -17.79
CA PRO A 25 20.79 5.08 -18.13
C PRO A 25 19.85 4.07 -17.44
N GLU A 26 19.19 4.46 -16.35
CA GLU A 26 18.29 3.60 -15.55
C GLU A 26 16.86 3.55 -16.13
N VAL A 27 16.60 4.20 -17.26
CA VAL A 27 15.29 4.11 -17.91
C VAL A 27 14.98 2.67 -18.31
N GLU A 28 13.82 2.19 -17.86
CA GLU A 28 13.28 0.86 -18.18
C GLU A 28 12.02 1.01 -19.03
N VAL A 29 12.00 0.35 -20.19
CA VAL A 29 10.81 0.30 -21.06
C VAL A 29 10.12 -1.06 -20.89
N ALA A 30 9.04 -1.05 -20.13
CA ALA A 30 8.14 -2.17 -19.94
C ALA A 30 7.04 -2.18 -21.00
N TRP A 31 6.63 -3.37 -21.41
CA TRP A 31 5.68 -3.57 -22.51
C TRP A 31 4.36 -4.11 -21.96
N SER A 32 3.24 -3.43 -22.21
CA SER A 32 1.90 -3.87 -21.79
C SER A 32 0.85 -3.64 -22.88
N ALA A 33 -0.29 -4.33 -22.77
CA ALA A 33 -1.51 -4.03 -23.52
C ALA A 33 -2.42 -3.01 -22.80
N ASP A 34 -2.07 -2.64 -21.56
CA ASP A 34 -2.81 -1.64 -20.77
C ASP A 34 -2.54 -0.21 -21.24
N VAL A 35 -3.23 0.76 -20.62
CA VAL A 35 -3.04 2.19 -20.89
C VAL A 35 -1.57 2.59 -20.70
N PRO A 36 -0.94 3.26 -21.67
CA PRO A 36 0.44 3.74 -21.56
C PRO A 36 0.62 4.71 -20.39
N GLY A 37 1.77 4.64 -19.72
CA GLY A 37 2.07 5.52 -18.60
C GLY A 37 3.54 5.52 -18.21
N ALA A 38 3.96 6.55 -17.49
CA ALA A 38 5.32 6.69 -16.99
C ALA A 38 5.32 7.06 -15.50
N ALA A 39 6.17 6.39 -14.73
CA ALA A 39 6.42 6.65 -13.31
C ALA A 39 7.95 6.72 -13.09
N GLY A 40 8.47 7.92 -12.85
CA GLY A 40 9.91 8.17 -12.82
C GLY A 40 10.57 7.71 -14.12
N ASN A 41 11.59 6.86 -13.99
CA ASN A 41 12.33 6.23 -15.07
C ASN A 41 11.63 4.98 -15.69
N ARG A 42 10.48 4.51 -15.16
CA ARG A 42 9.75 3.34 -15.72
C ARG A 42 8.72 3.78 -16.74
N PHE A 43 8.87 3.32 -17.98
CA PHE A 43 7.96 3.61 -19.07
C PHE A 43 7.17 2.35 -19.44
N ARG A 44 5.84 2.41 -19.32
CA ARG A 44 4.93 1.37 -19.80
C ARG A 44 4.40 1.78 -21.17
N VAL A 45 4.81 1.07 -22.21
CA VAL A 45 4.44 1.36 -23.60
C VAL A 45 3.70 0.17 -24.24
N PRO A 46 2.87 0.42 -25.26
CA PRO A 46 2.17 -0.63 -26.01
C PRO A 46 3.15 -1.66 -26.61
N LEU A 47 2.80 -2.94 -26.53
CA LEU A 47 3.56 -4.01 -27.19
C LEU A 47 3.10 -4.18 -28.65
N PRO A 48 3.93 -3.89 -29.66
CA PRO A 48 3.59 -4.21 -31.05
C PRO A 48 3.55 -5.72 -31.28
N GLY A 49 2.76 -6.14 -32.28
CA GLY A 49 2.70 -7.52 -32.74
C GLY A 49 4.06 -8.06 -33.21
N ARG A 50 4.18 -9.39 -33.29
CA ARG A 50 5.46 -10.08 -33.64
C ARG A 50 6.02 -9.67 -35.00
N ASP A 51 5.16 -9.33 -35.95
CA ASP A 51 5.52 -8.91 -37.30
C ASP A 51 5.86 -7.41 -37.40
N LEU A 52 5.87 -6.69 -36.26
CA LEU A 52 6.13 -5.25 -36.14
C LEU A 52 5.33 -4.39 -37.14
N PRO A 53 3.98 -4.37 -37.05
CA PRO A 53 3.15 -3.47 -37.84
C PRO A 53 3.60 -2.01 -37.67
N ALA A 54 3.72 -1.27 -38.77
CA ALA A 54 4.31 0.07 -38.78
C ALA A 54 3.54 1.08 -37.92
N ASP A 55 2.22 0.95 -37.86
CA ASP A 55 1.31 1.73 -37.01
C ASP A 55 1.60 1.49 -35.52
N GLN A 56 1.63 0.22 -35.10
CA GLN A 56 1.89 -0.15 -33.70
C GLN A 56 3.31 0.19 -33.24
N VAL A 57 4.28 0.08 -34.16
CA VAL A 57 5.67 0.49 -33.90
C VAL A 57 5.75 1.99 -33.67
N THR A 58 5.10 2.78 -34.53
CA THR A 58 5.13 4.25 -34.41
C THR A 58 4.40 4.70 -33.14
N GLU A 59 3.31 4.04 -32.78
CA GLU A 59 2.59 4.25 -31.53
C GLU A 59 3.49 4.03 -30.30
N ALA A 60 4.11 2.84 -30.20
CA ALA A 60 4.99 2.51 -29.08
C ALA A 60 6.15 3.51 -28.95
N ARG A 61 6.71 3.95 -30.09
CA ARG A 61 7.76 4.96 -30.14
C ARG A 61 7.27 6.34 -29.70
N GLY A 62 6.07 6.75 -30.11
CA GLY A 62 5.50 8.04 -29.73
C GLY A 62 5.30 8.19 -28.22
N PHE A 63 4.77 7.15 -27.57
CA PHE A 63 4.66 7.13 -26.10
C PHE A 63 6.03 7.13 -25.41
N ALA A 64 6.96 6.29 -25.87
CA ALA A 64 8.31 6.22 -25.32
C ALA A 64 9.08 7.55 -25.44
N ASP A 65 8.97 8.22 -26.59
CA ASP A 65 9.60 9.52 -26.83
C ASP A 65 8.99 10.60 -25.94
N SER A 66 7.66 10.66 -25.82
CA SER A 66 6.96 11.60 -24.93
C SER A 66 7.38 11.42 -23.47
N PHE A 67 7.43 10.18 -22.97
CA PHE A 67 7.85 9.88 -21.60
C PHE A 67 9.32 10.22 -21.33
N ALA A 68 10.21 9.91 -22.29
CA ALA A 68 11.62 10.28 -22.18
C ALA A 68 11.83 11.80 -22.17
N LEU A 69 11.06 12.55 -22.97
CA LEU A 69 11.08 14.01 -22.98
C LEU A 69 10.52 14.58 -21.68
N LYS A 70 9.44 14.00 -21.13
CA LYS A 70 8.91 14.37 -19.82
C LYS A 70 9.99 14.22 -18.76
N LEU A 71 10.60 13.03 -18.63
CA LEU A 71 11.63 12.80 -17.62
C LEU A 71 12.80 13.79 -17.71
N ARG A 72 13.21 14.16 -18.93
CA ARG A 72 14.32 15.09 -19.14
C ARG A 72 13.98 16.56 -18.92
N HIS A 73 12.80 16.98 -19.34
CA HIS A 73 12.48 18.40 -19.50
C HIS A 73 11.42 18.90 -18.53
N HIS A 74 10.77 18.02 -17.76
CA HIS A 74 9.72 18.36 -16.81
C HIS A 74 10.19 18.19 -15.36
N ASN A 75 10.16 19.29 -14.61
CA ASN A 75 10.29 19.30 -13.17
C ASN A 75 8.91 19.15 -12.51
N ALA A 76 8.65 17.99 -11.92
CA ALA A 76 7.36 17.65 -11.32
C ALA A 76 7.02 18.53 -10.11
N ALA A 77 8.00 18.85 -9.26
CA ALA A 77 7.79 19.66 -8.06
C ALA A 77 7.38 21.10 -8.40
N LEU A 78 8.06 21.71 -9.38
CA LEU A 78 7.76 23.06 -9.84
C LEU A 78 6.37 23.16 -10.48
N HIS A 79 5.99 22.14 -11.25
CA HIS A 79 4.67 22.04 -11.85
C HIS A 79 3.57 21.84 -10.80
N ALA A 80 3.76 20.94 -9.83
CA ALA A 80 2.79 20.68 -8.78
C ALA A 80 2.54 21.92 -7.91
N LYS A 81 3.59 22.69 -7.59
CA LYS A 81 3.50 23.91 -6.77
C LYS A 81 2.65 25.01 -7.42
N SER A 82 2.73 25.15 -8.74
CA SER A 82 2.08 26.26 -9.47
C SER A 82 0.70 25.88 -10.03
N ALA A 83 0.26 24.66 -9.78
CA ALA A 83 -0.90 24.13 -10.45
C ALA A 83 -2.22 24.66 -9.86
N PRO A 84 -3.20 25.02 -10.71
CA PRO A 84 -4.46 25.60 -10.25
C PRO A 84 -5.33 24.55 -9.53
N PRO A 85 -6.12 24.96 -8.52
CA PRO A 85 -7.00 24.06 -7.78
C PRO A 85 -8.27 23.68 -8.58
N GLU A 86 -8.71 24.49 -9.54
CA GLU A 86 -9.90 24.21 -10.34
C GLU A 86 -9.66 23.03 -11.30
N PRO A 87 -10.52 21.98 -11.31
CA PRO A 87 -10.26 20.75 -12.08
C PRO A 87 -10.07 20.96 -13.59
N ILE A 88 -10.85 21.87 -14.19
CA ILE A 88 -10.78 22.17 -15.63
C ILE A 88 -9.49 22.95 -15.95
N ALA A 89 -9.16 23.95 -15.13
CA ALA A 89 -7.92 24.71 -15.28
C ALA A 89 -6.70 23.80 -15.10
N ARG A 90 -6.76 22.86 -14.14
CA ARG A 90 -5.70 21.88 -13.90
C ARG A 90 -5.50 20.96 -15.09
N ALA A 91 -6.58 20.43 -15.65
CA ALA A 91 -6.50 19.58 -16.85
C ALA A 91 -5.91 20.33 -18.05
N CYS A 92 -6.25 21.61 -18.24
CA CYS A 92 -5.66 22.44 -19.30
C CYS A 92 -4.17 22.70 -19.02
N TYR A 93 -3.82 23.05 -17.79
CA TYR A 93 -2.45 23.31 -17.34
C TYR A 93 -1.52 22.09 -17.55
N ASP A 94 -1.98 20.90 -17.16
CA ASP A 94 -1.24 19.65 -17.33
C ASP A 94 -1.07 19.32 -18.83
N ALA A 95 -2.11 19.55 -19.65
CA ALA A 95 -2.07 19.30 -21.09
C ALA A 95 -1.12 20.27 -21.83
N ILE A 96 -1.09 21.55 -21.44
CA ILE A 96 -0.18 22.56 -21.98
C ILE A 96 1.28 22.23 -21.63
N GLU A 97 1.53 21.80 -20.39
CA GLU A 97 2.86 21.35 -19.97
C GLU A 97 3.31 20.10 -20.76
N GLN A 98 2.39 19.19 -21.07
CA GLN A 98 2.68 18.07 -21.96
C GLN A 98 3.15 18.52 -23.33
N VAL A 99 2.44 19.45 -23.94
CA VAL A 99 2.82 19.99 -25.25
C VAL A 99 4.20 20.67 -25.18
N ARG A 100 4.56 21.33 -24.07
CA ARG A 100 5.87 21.99 -23.93
C ARG A 100 7.04 21.01 -24.05
N TYR A 101 7.05 19.94 -23.26
CA TYR A 101 8.18 19.00 -23.31
C TYR A 101 8.18 18.18 -24.61
N GLU A 102 7.01 17.90 -25.19
CA GLU A 102 6.90 17.26 -26.51
C GLU A 102 7.44 18.18 -27.63
N ALA A 103 7.12 19.47 -27.59
CA ALA A 103 7.59 20.47 -28.57
C ALA A 103 9.12 20.64 -28.54
N LEU A 104 9.75 20.58 -27.36
CA LEU A 104 11.22 20.59 -27.25
C LEU A 104 11.88 19.44 -28.02
N GLY A 105 11.26 18.26 -27.99
CA GLY A 105 11.72 17.09 -28.76
C GLY A 105 11.42 17.22 -30.25
N ALA A 106 10.18 17.57 -30.60
CA ALA A 106 9.71 17.69 -31.97
C ALA A 106 10.50 18.74 -32.78
N ASN A 107 10.83 19.89 -32.17
CA ASN A 107 11.57 20.96 -32.83
C ASN A 107 13.05 20.62 -33.08
N ARG A 108 13.59 19.64 -32.35
CA ARG A 108 15.00 19.24 -32.44
C ARG A 108 15.22 17.98 -33.25
N PHE A 109 14.25 17.06 -33.27
CA PHE A 109 14.39 15.74 -33.87
C PHE A 109 13.19 15.40 -34.75
N GLY A 110 13.37 15.43 -36.08
CA GLY A 110 12.29 15.11 -37.03
C GLY A 110 11.72 13.70 -36.89
N GLY A 111 12.51 12.72 -36.42
CA GLY A 111 12.00 11.37 -36.13
C GLY A 111 11.07 11.31 -34.93
N ILE A 112 11.39 12.05 -33.86
CA ILE A 112 10.54 12.18 -32.67
C ILE A 112 9.28 12.94 -33.03
N LYS A 113 9.40 13.99 -33.86
CA LYS A 113 8.26 14.75 -34.41
C LYS A 113 7.22 13.80 -35.03
N ALA A 114 7.64 12.97 -35.99
CA ALA A 114 6.74 12.02 -36.65
C ALA A 114 6.12 11.00 -35.68
N ASN A 115 6.86 10.52 -34.68
CA ASN A 115 6.34 9.59 -33.68
C ASN A 115 5.28 10.25 -32.77
N LEU A 116 5.55 11.48 -32.31
CA LEU A 116 4.63 12.27 -31.49
C LEU A 116 3.37 12.66 -32.27
N ASP A 117 3.50 12.93 -33.57
CA ASP A 117 2.37 13.23 -34.46
C ASP A 117 1.43 12.02 -34.55
N ALA A 118 1.96 10.82 -34.79
CA ALA A 118 1.18 9.59 -34.80
C ALA A 118 0.51 9.31 -33.44
N ALA A 119 1.21 9.51 -32.33
CA ALA A 119 0.64 9.38 -30.99
C ALA A 119 -0.47 10.41 -30.72
N THR A 120 -0.33 11.62 -31.26
CA THR A 120 -1.34 12.68 -31.17
C THR A 120 -2.59 12.34 -31.99
N GLU A 121 -2.43 11.85 -33.22
CA GLU A 121 -3.55 11.39 -34.04
C GLU A 121 -4.36 10.29 -33.35
N LEU A 122 -3.68 9.33 -32.73
CA LEU A 122 -4.34 8.23 -32.02
C LEU A 122 -5.09 8.70 -30.78
N ARG A 123 -4.45 9.50 -29.91
CA ARG A 123 -5.11 10.07 -28.72
C ARG A 123 -6.34 10.88 -29.10
N THR A 124 -6.22 11.66 -30.18
CA THR A 124 -7.29 12.50 -30.69
C THR A 124 -8.44 11.66 -31.26
N ALA A 125 -8.16 10.54 -31.94
CA ALA A 125 -9.20 9.70 -32.54
C ALA A 125 -10.23 9.14 -31.54
N GLY A 126 -9.84 8.93 -30.28
CA GLY A 126 -10.71 8.48 -29.20
C GLY A 126 -11.37 9.60 -28.37
N ASP A 127 -10.97 10.85 -28.60
CA ASP A 127 -11.40 12.00 -27.81
C ASP A 127 -12.80 12.50 -28.23
N LYS A 128 -13.53 13.13 -27.30
CA LYS A 128 -14.87 13.71 -27.54
C LYS A 128 -14.83 14.84 -28.57
N ILE A 129 -13.69 15.50 -28.77
CA ILE A 129 -13.51 16.56 -29.77
C ILE A 129 -13.88 16.13 -31.19
N VAL A 130 -13.66 14.86 -31.54
CA VAL A 130 -13.98 14.31 -32.88
C VAL A 130 -15.49 14.21 -33.11
N ARG A 131 -16.28 14.09 -32.05
CA ARG A 131 -17.74 13.91 -32.11
C ARG A 131 -18.53 15.18 -31.79
N ALA A 132 -17.86 16.23 -31.31
CA ALA A 132 -18.49 17.48 -30.90
C ALA A 132 -19.24 18.14 -32.06
N GLN A 133 -20.48 18.59 -31.80
CA GLN A 133 -21.32 19.27 -32.79
C GLN A 133 -21.51 20.76 -32.48
N ASN A 134 -21.16 21.20 -31.26
CA ASN A 134 -21.24 22.59 -30.82
C ASN A 134 -20.05 22.93 -29.90
N SER A 135 -19.81 24.23 -29.68
CA SER A 135 -18.68 24.72 -28.89
C SER A 135 -18.67 24.24 -27.43
N SER A 136 -19.83 23.95 -26.85
CA SER A 136 -19.95 23.48 -25.45
C SER A 136 -19.58 22.00 -25.27
N GLU A 137 -19.60 21.22 -26.34
CA GLU A 137 -19.22 19.79 -26.34
C GLU A 137 -17.71 19.58 -26.52
N VAL A 138 -16.98 20.61 -26.92
CA VAL A 138 -15.54 20.54 -27.18
C VAL A 138 -14.78 20.52 -25.85
N PRO A 139 -13.95 19.48 -25.58
CA PRO A 139 -13.10 19.46 -24.40
C PRO A 139 -12.02 20.54 -24.49
N LEU A 140 -12.10 21.53 -23.59
CA LEU A 140 -11.23 22.71 -23.63
C LEU A 140 -9.74 22.36 -23.48
N GLN A 141 -9.41 21.39 -22.63
CA GLN A 141 -8.03 20.93 -22.45
C GLN A 141 -7.43 20.32 -23.72
N THR A 142 -8.22 19.56 -24.47
CA THR A 142 -7.78 18.95 -25.74
C THR A 142 -7.66 20.02 -26.82
N ALA A 143 -8.63 20.93 -26.90
CA ALA A 143 -8.60 22.03 -27.86
C ALA A 143 -7.37 22.95 -27.65
N LEU A 144 -7.12 23.37 -26.41
CA LEU A 144 -5.96 24.18 -26.06
C LEU A 144 -4.65 23.45 -26.36
N ALA A 145 -4.53 22.17 -26.00
CA ALA A 145 -3.32 21.41 -26.27
C ALA A 145 -3.01 21.32 -27.77
N LEU A 146 -4.02 21.10 -28.61
CA LEU A 146 -3.84 21.03 -30.07
C LEU A 146 -3.46 22.38 -30.69
N LEU A 147 -4.09 23.48 -30.26
CA LEU A 147 -3.75 24.83 -30.74
C LEU A 147 -2.36 25.29 -30.27
N VAL A 148 -2.03 25.02 -29.00
CA VAL A 148 -0.70 25.32 -28.46
C VAL A 148 0.36 24.47 -29.18
N ARG A 149 0.08 23.19 -29.48
CA ARG A 149 0.98 22.34 -30.28
C ARG A 149 1.21 22.95 -31.67
N GLU A 150 0.13 23.31 -32.37
CA GLU A 150 0.21 23.94 -33.69
C GLU A 150 1.09 25.19 -33.67
N ALA A 151 0.94 26.05 -32.66
CA ALA A 151 1.76 27.24 -32.52
C ALA A 151 3.24 26.95 -32.17
N LEU A 152 3.52 25.94 -31.33
CA LEU A 152 4.86 25.64 -30.83
C LEU A 152 5.72 24.79 -31.79
N THR A 153 5.09 23.93 -32.60
CA THR A 153 5.79 23.00 -33.50
C THR A 153 5.54 23.27 -34.98
N GLY A 154 4.55 24.11 -35.31
CA GLY A 154 4.09 24.38 -36.67
C GLY A 154 3.36 23.21 -37.33
N GLU A 155 3.02 22.16 -36.57
CA GLU A 155 2.29 21.00 -37.10
C GLU A 155 0.79 21.24 -37.06
N ALA A 156 0.12 20.93 -38.16
CA ALA A 156 -1.32 21.09 -38.25
C ALA A 156 -2.05 20.22 -37.21
N VAL A 157 -3.25 20.67 -36.86
CA VAL A 157 -4.21 19.87 -36.08
C VAL A 157 -4.59 18.61 -36.87
N PRO A 158 -4.67 17.42 -36.23
CA PRO A 158 -5.13 16.19 -36.88
C PRO A 158 -6.48 16.38 -37.59
N GLU A 159 -6.61 15.83 -38.81
CA GLU A 159 -7.79 16.00 -39.69
C GLU A 159 -9.11 15.69 -38.96
N LYS A 160 -9.13 14.62 -38.15
CA LYS A 160 -10.31 14.18 -37.40
C LYS A 160 -10.78 15.18 -36.32
N ALA A 161 -9.90 16.07 -35.84
CA ALA A 161 -10.24 17.07 -34.83
C ALA A 161 -10.46 18.48 -35.41
N GLN A 162 -10.21 18.69 -36.71
CA GLN A 162 -10.37 20.02 -37.33
C GLN A 162 -11.78 20.57 -37.13
N GLY A 163 -12.82 19.78 -37.37
CA GLY A 163 -14.20 20.21 -37.18
C GLY A 163 -14.52 20.62 -35.74
N GLY A 164 -13.98 19.91 -34.73
CA GLY A 164 -14.15 20.27 -33.32
C GLY A 164 -13.37 21.53 -32.93
N ILE A 165 -12.18 21.71 -33.48
CA ILE A 165 -11.37 22.92 -33.26
C ILE A 165 -12.02 24.14 -33.91
N GLU A 166 -12.55 24.03 -35.13
CA GLU A 166 -13.23 25.13 -35.83
C GLU A 166 -14.39 25.74 -35.02
N LEU A 167 -15.07 24.94 -34.18
CA LEU A 167 -16.15 25.42 -33.32
C LEU A 167 -15.69 26.34 -32.18
N VAL A 168 -14.40 26.28 -31.80
CA VAL A 168 -13.83 27.04 -30.67
C VAL A 168 -12.63 27.91 -31.05
N ARG A 169 -12.11 27.78 -32.28
CA ARG A 169 -10.89 28.43 -32.75
C ARG A 169 -10.98 29.95 -32.63
N ASP A 170 -12.02 30.57 -33.19
CA ASP A 170 -12.17 32.03 -33.17
C ASP A 170 -12.20 32.58 -31.73
N PHE A 171 -12.91 31.90 -30.83
CA PHE A 171 -13.00 32.29 -29.42
C PHE A 171 -11.65 32.17 -28.70
N LEU A 172 -10.90 31.10 -28.94
CA LEU A 172 -9.60 30.87 -28.31
C LEU A 172 -8.52 31.77 -28.91
N GLU A 173 -8.51 32.00 -30.22
CA GLU A 173 -7.57 32.92 -30.86
C GLU A 173 -7.81 34.37 -30.47
N GLU A 174 -9.08 34.78 -30.30
CA GLU A 174 -9.43 36.12 -29.81
C GLU A 174 -8.96 36.33 -28.36
N LYS A 175 -9.18 35.34 -27.49
CA LYS A 175 -8.82 35.46 -26.06
C LYS A 175 -7.33 35.27 -25.79
N VAL A 176 -6.70 34.23 -26.34
CA VAL A 176 -5.35 33.77 -25.92
C VAL A 176 -4.35 33.60 -27.07
N GLY A 177 -4.73 33.95 -28.30
CA GLY A 177 -3.86 33.74 -29.48
C GLY A 177 -2.52 34.47 -29.42
N LYS A 178 -2.43 35.59 -28.68
CA LYS A 178 -1.17 36.34 -28.50
C LYS A 178 -0.20 35.64 -27.56
N ASP A 179 -0.71 34.87 -26.60
CA ASP A 179 0.09 34.17 -25.59
C ASP A 179 0.87 33.00 -26.20
N PHE A 180 0.36 32.40 -27.28
CA PHE A 180 1.03 31.31 -27.98
C PHE A 180 2.42 31.70 -28.50
N GLY A 181 2.59 32.94 -28.99
CA GLY A 181 3.89 33.46 -29.40
C GLY A 181 4.85 33.62 -28.22
N ALA A 182 4.36 34.12 -27.09
CA ALA A 182 5.17 34.27 -25.87
C ALA A 182 5.58 32.90 -25.27
N LEU A 183 4.69 31.91 -25.34
CA LEU A 183 4.99 30.52 -24.94
C LEU A 183 6.11 29.92 -25.80
N ALA A 184 6.13 30.20 -27.10
CA ALA A 184 7.18 29.73 -28.02
C ALA A 184 8.58 30.24 -27.63
N GLU A 185 8.68 31.49 -27.19
CA GLU A 185 9.95 32.08 -26.73
C GLU A 185 10.46 31.49 -25.41
N LYS A 186 9.56 30.92 -24.59
CA LYS A 186 9.87 30.39 -23.25
C LYS A 186 9.89 28.87 -23.14
N LEU A 187 9.87 28.14 -24.26
CA LEU A 187 9.90 26.66 -24.29
C LEU A 187 10.98 26.02 -23.39
N GLY A 188 12.17 26.62 -23.33
CA GLY A 188 13.31 26.13 -22.57
C GLY A 188 13.31 26.44 -21.07
N ASP A 189 12.42 27.31 -20.61
CA ASP A 189 12.29 27.73 -19.21
C ASP A 189 10.91 27.36 -18.69
N GLN A 190 10.83 26.26 -17.94
CA GLN A 190 9.58 25.72 -17.44
C GLN A 190 8.86 26.70 -16.50
N GLN A 191 9.58 27.47 -15.67
CA GLN A 191 8.95 28.39 -14.73
C GLN A 191 8.30 29.57 -15.46
N ALA A 192 9.03 30.16 -16.41
CA ALA A 192 8.50 31.25 -17.22
C ALA A 192 7.33 30.79 -18.10
N PHE A 193 7.43 29.59 -18.69
CA PHE A 193 6.36 29.01 -19.49
C PHE A 193 5.10 28.74 -18.67
N GLN A 194 5.24 28.19 -17.47
CA GLN A 194 4.10 27.90 -16.60
C GLN A 194 3.41 29.16 -16.10
N LYS A 195 4.14 30.25 -15.86
CA LYS A 195 3.55 31.55 -15.52
C LYS A 195 2.65 32.06 -16.66
N LEU A 196 3.17 32.03 -17.89
CA LEU A 196 2.38 32.40 -19.08
C LEU A 196 1.19 31.47 -19.29
N ALA A 197 1.33 30.17 -19.04
CA ALA A 197 0.22 29.23 -19.11
C ALA A 197 -0.88 29.55 -18.07
N LEU A 198 -0.51 29.95 -16.84
CA LEU A 198 -1.48 30.40 -15.83
C LEU A 198 -2.15 31.72 -16.20
N ASP A 199 -1.40 32.68 -16.74
CA ASP A 199 -1.94 33.95 -17.22
C ASP A 199 -2.96 33.71 -18.36
N MET A 200 -2.63 32.83 -19.30
CA MET A 200 -3.54 32.38 -20.35
C MET A 200 -4.83 31.74 -19.79
N LEU A 201 -4.73 30.90 -18.75
CA LEU A 201 -5.90 30.30 -18.10
C LEU A 201 -6.76 31.34 -17.35
N ARG A 202 -6.16 32.42 -16.84
CA ARG A 202 -6.89 33.56 -16.26
C ARG A 202 -7.66 34.33 -17.32
N GLU A 203 -7.09 34.57 -18.50
CA GLU A 203 -7.77 35.26 -19.62
C GLU A 203 -8.98 34.46 -20.16
N LEU A 204 -8.92 33.13 -20.03
CA LEU A 204 -10.04 32.23 -20.32
C LEU A 204 -11.10 32.17 -19.20
N ASP A 205 -10.96 32.97 -18.14
CA ASP A 205 -11.82 32.99 -16.95
C ASP A 205 -11.90 31.62 -16.23
N LEU A 206 -10.88 30.76 -16.39
CA LEU A 206 -10.85 29.41 -15.81
C LEU A 206 -10.29 29.38 -14.39
N THR A 207 -9.55 30.41 -14.01
CA THR A 207 -8.94 30.56 -12.67
C THR A 207 -9.34 31.91 -12.10
N ARG A 208 -9.67 31.96 -10.80
CA ARG A 208 -9.92 33.24 -10.14
C ARG A 208 -8.64 34.07 -10.09
N PRO A 209 -8.71 35.41 -10.21
CA PRO A 209 -7.55 36.26 -9.96
C PRO A 209 -7.10 36.04 -8.51
N THR A 210 -5.97 35.38 -8.34
CA THR A 210 -5.22 35.38 -7.09
C THR A 210 -4.62 36.77 -6.94
N ASP A 211 -5.04 37.54 -5.93
CA ASP A 211 -4.34 38.75 -5.52
C ASP A 211 -2.85 38.40 -5.36
N ALA A 212 -2.00 39.11 -6.10
CA ALA A 212 -0.56 38.99 -5.95
C ALA A 212 -0.19 39.28 -4.48
N PRO A 213 0.79 38.59 -3.88
CA PRO A 213 1.32 39.02 -2.61
C PRO A 213 2.00 40.39 -2.83
N ASP A 214 1.44 41.43 -2.23
CA ASP A 214 2.05 42.75 -2.15
C ASP A 214 3.40 42.64 -1.44
N GLU A 215 4.40 43.28 -2.05
CA GLU A 215 5.64 43.67 -1.39
C GLU A 215 5.31 44.53 -0.17
N THR A 216 5.42 43.98 1.04
CA THR A 216 5.60 44.78 2.26
C THR A 216 6.73 44.22 3.11
N ASP A 217 7.81 44.99 3.02
CA ASP A 217 8.96 45.12 3.90
C ASP A 217 8.60 44.95 5.40
N SER A 218 9.22 43.98 6.06
CA SER A 218 9.46 44.02 7.51
C SER A 218 10.72 43.23 7.88
N ASP A 219 11.82 43.97 7.95
CA ASP A 219 13.05 43.61 8.66
C ASP A 219 12.77 43.19 10.11
N SER A 220 13.21 42.00 10.51
CA SER A 220 14.06 41.79 11.70
C SER A 220 14.64 40.36 11.74
N PRO A 221 15.84 40.17 12.33
CA PRO A 221 16.80 39.14 11.95
C PRO A 221 16.96 37.98 12.96
N ASP A 222 17.49 36.87 12.43
CA ASP A 222 18.19 35.72 13.05
C ASP A 222 17.74 35.18 14.41
N ASP A 223 17.31 33.90 14.43
CA ASP A 223 17.90 32.88 15.29
C ASP A 223 17.62 31.46 14.76
N GLU A 224 18.68 30.64 14.74
CA GLU A 224 18.73 29.24 14.29
C GLU A 224 18.07 28.26 15.29
N ASP A 225 17.79 27.06 14.76
CA ASP A 225 17.53 25.76 15.40
C ASP A 225 16.10 25.39 15.89
N GLY A 226 15.46 24.53 15.09
CA GLY A 226 15.19 23.15 15.53
C GLY A 226 13.73 22.66 15.60
N ALA A 227 13.44 21.64 14.77
CA ALA A 227 12.32 20.67 14.80
C ALA A 227 10.99 21.15 14.16
N ASP A 228 10.66 20.64 12.97
CA ASP A 228 9.86 19.42 12.67
C ASP A 228 8.38 19.77 12.48
N ASP A 229 7.90 19.63 11.24
CA ASP A 229 6.72 18.79 11.01
C ASP A 229 6.73 18.25 9.58
N GLU A 230 6.56 16.93 9.53
CA GLU A 230 6.47 16.10 8.34
C GLU A 230 5.16 16.38 7.60
N GLN A 231 5.24 16.55 6.28
CA GLN A 231 4.21 16.04 5.39
C GLN A 231 4.78 15.72 4.01
N THR A 232 5.04 14.43 3.84
CA THR A 232 4.60 13.57 2.73
C THR A 232 4.96 13.98 1.31
N GLY A 233 5.73 13.10 0.65
CA GLY A 233 5.63 12.97 -0.80
C GLY A 233 6.85 12.42 -1.53
N GLU A 234 7.53 11.43 -0.96
CA GLU A 234 8.35 10.49 -1.73
C GLU A 234 7.43 9.67 -2.65
N ASP A 235 7.77 9.56 -3.93
CA ASP A 235 8.39 8.32 -4.39
C ASP A 235 8.84 8.39 -5.86
N GLU A 236 10.15 8.37 -6.02
CA GLU A 236 10.78 7.52 -7.02
C GLU A 236 11.18 6.23 -6.31
N ASN A 237 10.79 5.06 -6.84
CA ASN A 237 11.78 4.00 -6.93
C ASN A 237 11.53 3.00 -8.05
N GLN A 238 12.53 2.92 -8.92
CA GLN A 238 12.88 1.69 -9.59
C GLN A 238 13.85 0.89 -8.73
N GLY A 239 13.59 -0.41 -8.67
CA GLY A 239 14.65 -1.36 -8.38
C GLY A 239 15.22 -1.88 -9.70
N GLU A 240 16.54 -2.03 -9.75
CA GLU A 240 17.19 -3.01 -10.61
C GLU A 240 17.45 -4.30 -9.81
N GLY A 241 17.49 -5.41 -10.54
CA GLY A 241 18.39 -6.52 -10.23
C GLY A 241 19.28 -6.76 -11.45
N ASP A 242 20.42 -7.39 -11.28
CA ASP A 242 21.08 -8.15 -12.36
C ASP A 242 22.11 -9.20 -11.80
N PRO A 243 22.84 -10.01 -12.60
CA PRO A 243 23.03 -11.46 -12.45
C PRO A 243 24.51 -11.78 -12.06
N GLN A 244 25.05 -13.00 -11.96
CA GLN A 244 25.29 -14.01 -13.01
C GLN A 244 26.25 -15.09 -12.42
N ALA A 245 26.25 -16.30 -13.01
CA ALA A 245 27.39 -17.25 -13.19
C ALA A 245 27.07 -18.71 -12.80
N ALA A 246 26.98 -19.54 -13.83
CA ALA A 246 27.18 -20.98 -13.77
C ALA A 246 28.61 -21.27 -14.23
N GLU A 247 29.36 -22.09 -13.49
CA GLU A 247 30.35 -23.03 -14.04
C GLU A 247 30.62 -24.22 -13.09
N MET A 248 30.42 -25.41 -13.66
CA MET A 248 31.27 -26.61 -13.60
C MET A 248 31.23 -27.56 -12.38
N ALA A 249 30.55 -28.69 -12.64
CA ALA A 249 31.05 -30.07 -12.60
C ALA A 249 31.31 -30.76 -11.24
N GLY A 250 30.37 -31.65 -10.91
CA GLY A 250 30.54 -33.05 -10.48
C GLY A 250 31.69 -33.45 -9.58
N ASP A 251 31.35 -33.98 -8.41
CA ASP A 251 31.81 -35.32 -8.04
C ASP A 251 30.88 -35.99 -7.01
N MET A 252 31.11 -37.28 -6.86
CA MET A 252 30.22 -38.37 -6.47
C MET A 252 29.56 -38.36 -5.09
N ALA A 253 28.48 -39.15 -5.06
CA ALA A 253 27.90 -39.76 -3.88
C ALA A 253 28.92 -40.60 -3.11
N GLU A 254 28.96 -40.42 -1.79
CA GLU A 254 29.16 -41.49 -0.81
C GLU A 254 28.81 -40.95 0.58
N GLY A 255 28.09 -41.76 1.35
CA GLY A 255 27.59 -41.42 2.67
C GLY A 255 26.91 -42.62 3.31
N GLU A 256 27.61 -43.76 3.31
CA GLU A 256 27.36 -44.85 4.25
C GLU A 256 27.73 -44.38 5.65
N GLY A 257 26.79 -44.50 6.59
CA GLY A 257 27.01 -44.32 8.02
C GLY A 257 26.87 -45.65 8.74
N GLU A 258 27.95 -46.43 8.81
CA GLU A 258 28.25 -47.27 9.97
C GLU A 258 28.76 -46.33 11.08
N GLY A 259 28.29 -46.34 12.32
CA GLY A 259 28.13 -47.51 13.16
C GLY A 259 29.33 -47.56 14.10
N ASP A 260 29.32 -46.80 15.20
CA ASP A 260 30.10 -47.19 16.38
C ASP A 260 29.41 -46.76 17.68
N GLN A 261 29.15 -47.78 18.49
CA GLN A 261 28.65 -47.74 19.86
C GLN A 261 29.81 -48.11 20.78
N SER A 262 29.92 -47.41 21.91
CA SER A 262 30.35 -47.88 23.25
C SER A 262 31.02 -46.71 23.97
N SER A 263 30.81 -46.44 25.26
CA SER A 263 30.27 -47.23 26.35
C SER A 263 29.90 -46.28 27.50
N GLU A 264 28.65 -46.36 27.98
CA GLU A 264 28.32 -45.95 29.35
C GLU A 264 28.01 -47.22 30.15
N ALA A 265 28.64 -47.32 31.31
CA ALA A 265 28.50 -48.42 32.23
C ALA A 265 27.28 -48.21 33.15
N GLU A 266 26.49 -49.29 33.20
CA GLU A 266 25.46 -49.70 34.15
C GLU A 266 25.40 -49.00 35.52
N THR A 267 24.19 -48.68 35.98
CA THR A 267 23.58 -49.37 37.14
C THR A 267 22.07 -49.13 37.25
N ASP A 268 21.32 -50.14 36.80
CA ASP A 268 20.29 -50.93 37.50
C ASP A 268 19.25 -50.26 38.43
N GLY A 269 17.99 -50.69 38.28
CA GLY A 269 16.92 -50.37 39.24
C GLY A 269 15.46 -50.49 38.78
N GLU A 270 15.11 -51.57 38.10
CA GLU A 270 13.80 -52.24 37.88
C GLU A 270 12.43 -51.53 38.01
N MET A 271 11.62 -51.90 37.03
CA MET A 271 10.21 -51.63 36.73
C MET A 271 9.21 -52.09 37.80
N SER A 272 8.05 -51.41 37.84
CA SER A 272 6.77 -52.06 38.13
C SER A 272 5.73 -51.58 37.12
N GLU A 273 5.19 -52.52 36.34
CA GLU A 273 4.00 -52.34 35.51
C GLU A 273 2.74 -52.22 36.37
N GLY A 274 1.78 -51.42 35.91
CA GLY A 274 0.43 -51.29 36.45
C GLY A 274 -0.43 -50.40 35.54
N GLU A 275 -1.47 -51.01 34.98
CA GLU A 275 -2.41 -50.53 33.95
C GLU A 275 -3.31 -49.31 34.33
N PRO A 276 -4.13 -48.77 33.39
CA PRO A 276 -4.40 -47.34 33.23
C PRO A 276 -5.66 -46.83 33.94
N GLY A 277 -5.67 -45.51 34.19
CA GLY A 277 -6.88 -44.72 34.40
C GLY A 277 -6.86 -43.92 35.70
N GLU A 278 -6.72 -42.60 35.58
CA GLU A 278 -7.69 -41.62 36.12
C GLU A 278 -7.25 -40.20 35.74
N GLU A 279 -8.26 -39.37 35.50
CA GLU A 279 -8.19 -37.98 35.03
C GLU A 279 -7.30 -37.10 35.93
N GLY A 280 -6.11 -36.75 35.42
CA GLY A 280 -5.17 -35.85 36.08
C GLY A 280 -5.33 -34.40 35.62
N ASP A 281 -6.30 -33.72 36.19
CA ASP A 281 -6.29 -32.31 36.62
C ASP A 281 -5.28 -31.36 35.92
N ALA A 282 -5.71 -30.74 34.83
CA ALA A 282 -4.99 -29.65 34.15
C ALA A 282 -5.16 -28.29 34.87
N SER A 283 -5.03 -28.28 36.21
CA SER A 283 -5.28 -27.10 37.05
C SER A 283 -4.01 -26.48 37.66
N ASN A 284 -2.85 -26.64 37.01
CA ASN A 284 -1.61 -25.99 37.47
C ASN A 284 -0.85 -25.24 36.35
N ALA A 285 -1.59 -24.45 35.55
CA ALA A 285 -0.98 -23.28 34.94
C ALA A 285 -0.82 -22.20 36.04
N PRO A 286 0.36 -21.59 36.24
CA PRO A 286 0.54 -20.58 37.27
C PRO A 286 -0.39 -19.40 37.03
N VAL A 287 -1.40 -19.27 37.90
CA VAL A 287 -2.31 -18.11 37.96
C VAL A 287 -1.47 -16.89 38.29
N ARG A 288 -1.19 -16.06 37.28
CA ARG A 288 -0.48 -14.79 37.48
C ARG A 288 -1.41 -13.84 38.26
N PRO A 289 -0.96 -13.25 39.39
CA PRO A 289 -1.80 -12.37 40.19
C PRO A 289 -2.00 -11.02 39.49
N ASN A 290 -3.26 -10.55 39.46
CA ASN A 290 -3.68 -9.15 39.32
C ASN A 290 -2.86 -8.29 38.32
N ARG A 291 -3.14 -8.44 37.02
CA ARG A 291 -3.13 -7.27 36.14
C ARG A 291 -4.55 -6.69 36.19
N PRO A 292 -4.76 -5.40 36.48
CA PRO A 292 -6.10 -4.83 36.43
C PRO A 292 -6.66 -5.13 35.05
N GLN A 293 -7.75 -5.91 35.03
CA GLN A 293 -8.58 -6.07 33.85
C GLN A 293 -8.90 -4.63 33.44
N ALA A 294 -8.36 -4.17 32.31
CA ALA A 294 -8.81 -2.91 31.76
C ALA A 294 -10.25 -3.22 31.34
N ASP A 295 -11.19 -3.02 32.26
CA ASP A 295 -12.62 -3.16 31.98
C ASP A 295 -12.86 -2.34 30.72
N ILE A 296 -13.42 -2.99 29.70
CA ILE A 296 -13.87 -2.32 28.49
C ILE A 296 -14.77 -1.18 28.99
N PRO A 297 -14.45 0.10 28.71
CA PRO A 297 -15.25 1.19 29.19
C PRO A 297 -16.65 0.93 28.66
N PRO A 298 -17.69 1.04 29.49
CA PRO A 298 -19.02 1.12 28.96
C PRO A 298 -19.01 2.28 27.97
N SER A 299 -19.18 1.99 26.68
CA SER A 299 -19.47 3.01 25.70
C SER A 299 -20.69 3.76 26.24
N ILE A 300 -20.53 5.06 26.47
CA ILE A 300 -21.46 5.86 27.29
C ILE A 300 -22.90 5.71 26.81
N ASP A 301 -23.11 5.42 25.52
CA ASP A 301 -24.44 5.29 24.91
C ASP A 301 -24.65 4.02 24.06
N TYR A 302 -23.73 3.05 24.02
CA TYR A 302 -23.91 1.82 23.20
C TYR A 302 -24.33 0.61 24.02
N LYS A 303 -25.35 -0.10 23.52
CA LYS A 303 -25.74 -1.44 24.00
C LYS A 303 -26.22 -2.33 22.83
N PRO A 304 -26.01 -3.65 22.93
CA PRO A 304 -26.73 -4.61 22.11
C PRO A 304 -28.14 -4.85 22.66
N PHE A 305 -29.12 -5.07 21.78
CA PHE A 305 -30.45 -5.50 22.22
C PHE A 305 -30.40 -6.90 22.83
N THR A 306 -29.70 -7.82 22.16
CA THR A 306 -29.41 -9.16 22.65
C THR A 306 -28.14 -9.67 21.98
N THR A 307 -27.39 -10.52 22.69
CA THR A 307 -26.22 -11.24 22.14
C THR A 307 -26.50 -12.71 21.88
N ARG A 308 -27.75 -13.15 22.12
CA ARG A 308 -28.13 -14.58 22.07
C ARG A 308 -27.92 -15.23 20.71
N PHE A 309 -27.98 -14.44 19.64
CA PHE A 309 -27.95 -14.91 18.25
C PHE A 309 -26.60 -14.65 17.56
N ASP A 310 -25.66 -14.04 18.28
CA ASP A 310 -24.31 -13.82 17.79
C ASP A 310 -23.57 -15.16 17.71
N GLU A 311 -22.72 -15.33 16.70
CA GLU A 311 -21.95 -16.55 16.51
C GLU A 311 -20.46 -16.26 16.26
N GLU A 312 -19.60 -17.07 16.90
CA GLU A 312 -18.19 -17.22 16.58
C GLU A 312 -18.03 -18.58 15.91
N VAL A 313 -17.47 -18.60 14.69
CA VAL A 313 -17.43 -19.80 13.85
C VAL A 313 -16.08 -19.93 13.14
N ALA A 314 -15.57 -21.15 13.01
CA ALA A 314 -14.37 -21.40 12.23
C ALA A 314 -14.70 -21.47 10.73
N ALA A 315 -13.77 -21.05 9.88
CA ALA A 315 -13.97 -21.07 8.43
C ALA A 315 -14.38 -22.45 7.85
N PRO A 316 -13.84 -23.60 8.31
CA PRO A 316 -14.26 -24.92 7.84
C PRO A 316 -15.72 -25.27 8.16
N ASP A 317 -16.31 -24.69 9.20
CA ASP A 317 -17.69 -24.98 9.60
C ASP A 317 -18.72 -24.22 8.73
N LEU A 318 -18.26 -23.22 7.98
CA LEU A 318 -19.11 -22.42 7.09
C LEU A 318 -19.22 -23.00 5.69
N CYS A 319 -18.24 -23.79 5.24
CA CYS A 319 -18.10 -24.16 3.83
C CYS A 319 -17.48 -25.56 3.68
N ASP A 320 -18.01 -26.35 2.73
CA ASP A 320 -17.53 -27.70 2.49
C ASP A 320 -16.09 -27.70 1.98
N ALA A 321 -15.33 -28.75 2.30
CA ALA A 321 -13.91 -28.84 1.94
C ALA A 321 -13.63 -28.70 0.43
N GLU A 322 -14.49 -29.27 -0.42
CA GLU A 322 -14.35 -29.14 -1.88
C GLU A 322 -14.61 -27.71 -2.38
N GLU A 323 -15.57 -27.01 -1.79
CA GLU A 323 -15.87 -25.62 -2.13
C GLU A 323 -14.72 -24.71 -1.67
N LEU A 324 -14.20 -24.93 -0.46
CA LEU A 324 -13.00 -24.23 0.05
C LEU A 324 -11.78 -24.43 -0.86
N ASP A 325 -11.53 -25.65 -1.34
CA ASP A 325 -10.40 -25.92 -2.25
C ASP A 325 -10.56 -25.17 -3.59
N ARG A 326 -11.78 -25.06 -4.13
CA ARG A 326 -12.06 -24.27 -5.34
C ARG A 326 -11.86 -22.76 -5.10
N LEU A 327 -12.41 -22.24 -4.02
CA LEU A 327 -12.25 -20.82 -3.65
C LEU A 327 -10.78 -20.49 -3.39
N ARG A 328 -10.03 -21.42 -2.79
CA ARG A 328 -8.59 -21.26 -2.60
C ARG A 328 -7.83 -21.24 -3.93
N ALA A 329 -8.17 -22.12 -4.87
CA ALA A 329 -7.56 -22.11 -6.20
C ALA A 329 -7.81 -20.79 -6.94
N TYR A 330 -9.00 -20.22 -6.79
CA TYR A 330 -9.32 -18.89 -7.32
C TYR A 330 -8.42 -17.81 -6.70
N LEU A 331 -8.27 -17.78 -5.37
CA LEU A 331 -7.36 -16.86 -4.68
C LEU A 331 -5.89 -17.04 -5.11
N ASP A 332 -5.44 -18.29 -5.27
CA ASP A 332 -4.08 -18.62 -5.74
C ASP A 332 -3.80 -18.15 -7.17
N SER A 333 -4.82 -18.16 -8.04
CA SER A 333 -4.68 -17.63 -9.40
C SER A 333 -4.36 -16.13 -9.40
N GLN A 334 -4.96 -15.37 -8.47
CA GLN A 334 -4.69 -13.94 -8.29
C GLN A 334 -3.32 -13.66 -7.65
N LEU A 335 -2.80 -14.60 -6.86
CA LEU A 335 -1.48 -14.50 -6.21
C LEU A 335 -0.29 -14.75 -7.14
N THR A 336 -0.49 -15.42 -8.29
CA THR A 336 0.61 -15.92 -9.14
C THR A 336 1.52 -14.80 -9.65
N GLY A 337 0.97 -13.62 -9.98
CA GLY A 337 1.76 -12.45 -10.39
C GLY A 337 2.52 -11.73 -9.26
N LEU A 338 2.17 -12.00 -8.00
CA LEU A 338 2.64 -11.24 -6.84
C LEU A 338 3.69 -11.98 -6.01
N GLN A 339 4.01 -13.24 -6.32
CA GLN A 339 4.95 -14.06 -5.55
C GLN A 339 6.35 -13.42 -5.40
N GLY A 340 6.83 -12.73 -6.44
CA GLY A 340 8.11 -12.03 -6.43
C GLY A 340 8.15 -10.81 -5.50
N VAL A 341 7.01 -10.12 -5.34
CA VAL A 341 6.88 -9.03 -4.37
C VAL A 341 7.00 -9.61 -2.95
N VAL A 342 6.20 -10.64 -2.63
CA VAL A 342 6.15 -11.23 -1.28
C VAL A 342 7.51 -11.72 -0.79
N THR A 343 8.30 -12.36 -1.65
CA THR A 343 9.62 -12.86 -1.26
C THR A 343 10.56 -11.71 -0.90
N ARG A 344 10.55 -10.62 -1.66
CA ARG A 344 11.34 -9.42 -1.36
C ARG A 344 10.89 -8.77 -0.05
N LEU A 345 9.59 -8.68 0.19
CA LEU A 345 9.01 -8.13 1.42
C LEU A 345 9.40 -8.94 2.64
N ALA A 346 9.24 -10.26 2.57
CA ALA A 346 9.63 -11.15 3.65
C ALA A 346 11.12 -10.99 3.99
N ASN A 347 11.99 -10.93 2.98
CA ASN A 347 13.41 -10.72 3.19
C ASN A 347 13.74 -9.31 3.73
N ARG A 348 12.96 -8.27 3.40
CA ARG A 348 13.15 -6.91 3.93
C ARG A 348 12.75 -6.84 5.41
N LEU A 349 11.59 -7.39 5.77
CA LEU A 349 11.14 -7.46 7.16
C LEU A 349 12.04 -8.33 8.01
N GLN A 350 12.38 -9.53 7.52
CA GLN A 350 13.28 -10.43 8.21
C GLN A 350 14.62 -9.76 8.48
N ARG A 351 15.20 -9.05 7.50
CA ARG A 351 16.44 -8.28 7.70
C ARG A 351 16.28 -7.15 8.73
N ARG A 352 15.18 -6.40 8.72
CA ARG A 352 14.93 -5.35 9.72
C ARG A 352 14.74 -5.92 11.13
N LEU A 353 13.95 -6.97 11.28
CA LEU A 353 13.75 -7.65 12.57
C LEU A 353 15.06 -8.27 13.07
N MET A 354 15.86 -8.89 12.19
CA MET A 354 17.20 -9.37 12.52
C MET A 354 18.18 -8.23 12.86
N ALA A 355 18.06 -7.07 12.21
CA ALA A 355 18.87 -5.90 12.55
C ALA A 355 18.55 -5.36 13.95
N GLN A 356 17.29 -5.49 14.42
CA GLN A 356 16.95 -5.21 15.82
C GLN A 356 17.50 -6.27 16.79
N GLN A 357 17.70 -7.52 16.32
CA GLN A 357 18.41 -8.56 17.06
C GLN A 357 19.93 -8.37 17.06
N ASN A 358 20.48 -7.39 16.32
CA ASN A 358 21.93 -7.20 16.30
C ASN A 358 22.42 -6.76 17.68
N ARG A 359 23.04 -7.73 18.34
CA ARG A 359 23.91 -7.72 19.51
C ARG A 359 24.57 -6.35 19.70
N SER A 360 24.11 -5.63 20.71
CA SER A 360 24.80 -4.43 21.17
C SER A 360 25.89 -4.82 22.17
N TRP A 361 27.03 -4.16 22.10
CA TRP A 361 28.15 -4.40 23.02
C TRP A 361 28.24 -3.24 24.00
N ASP A 362 28.15 -3.53 25.29
CA ASP A 362 28.49 -2.57 26.34
C ASP A 362 30.02 -2.62 26.56
N PHE A 363 30.69 -1.48 26.42
CA PHE A 363 32.15 -1.34 26.56
C PHE A 363 32.52 -0.75 27.93
N ASP A 364 33.77 -0.93 28.35
CA ASP A 364 34.30 -0.45 29.64
C ASP A 364 33.61 -1.08 30.86
N MET A 365 33.24 -2.34 30.72
CA MET A 365 32.71 -3.16 31.81
C MET A 365 33.87 -3.68 32.68
N GLU A 366 33.62 -3.88 33.97
CA GLU A 366 34.61 -4.44 34.91
C GLU A 366 34.80 -5.95 34.71
N GLU A 367 33.86 -6.63 34.06
CA GLU A 367 33.85 -8.07 33.80
C GLU A 367 33.30 -8.37 32.40
N GLY A 368 33.67 -9.49 31.77
CA GLY A 368 33.15 -9.90 30.46
C GLY A 368 34.20 -10.47 29.50
N VAL A 369 33.98 -10.29 28.20
CA VAL A 369 34.96 -10.67 27.16
C VAL A 369 35.96 -9.53 26.99
N LEU A 370 37.26 -9.84 26.89
CA LEU A 370 38.29 -8.81 26.71
C LEU A 370 38.13 -8.08 25.37
N ASP A 371 38.13 -6.75 25.40
CA ASP A 371 38.15 -5.94 24.18
C ASP A 371 39.57 -5.90 23.57
N ALA A 372 39.79 -6.77 22.59
CA ALA A 372 41.08 -6.90 21.90
C ALA A 372 41.56 -5.59 21.24
N ALA A 373 40.65 -4.68 20.85
CA ALA A 373 41.04 -3.39 20.27
C ALA A 373 41.65 -2.43 21.30
N ARG A 374 41.30 -2.60 22.59
CA ARG A 374 41.79 -1.77 23.70
C ARG A 374 42.96 -2.41 24.44
N LEU A 375 43.42 -3.59 24.04
CA LEU A 375 44.51 -4.32 24.68
C LEU A 375 45.82 -3.50 24.73
N ALA A 376 46.06 -2.64 23.74
CA ALA A 376 47.22 -1.76 23.71
C ALA A 376 47.30 -0.81 24.92
N ARG A 377 46.16 -0.41 25.52
CA ARG A 377 46.13 0.45 26.72
C ARG A 377 46.73 -0.24 27.94
N VAL A 378 46.65 -1.57 28.02
CA VAL A 378 47.25 -2.36 29.11
C VAL A 378 48.78 -2.20 29.12
N ILE A 379 49.37 -2.13 27.93
CA ILE A 379 50.81 -1.97 27.75
C ILE A 379 51.22 -0.51 28.05
N ILE A 380 50.42 0.46 27.61
CA ILE A 380 50.74 1.90 27.70
C ILE A 380 50.45 2.47 29.10
N SER A 381 49.48 1.92 29.84
CA SER A 381 49.03 2.45 31.14
C SER A 381 48.64 1.31 32.09
N PRO A 382 49.62 0.67 32.75
CA PRO A 382 49.43 -0.53 33.57
C PRO A 382 48.56 -0.36 34.82
N GLY A 383 48.17 0.86 35.18
CA GLY A 383 47.30 1.16 36.32
C GLY A 383 45.81 1.28 35.99
N THR A 384 45.44 1.13 34.71
CA THR A 384 44.05 1.24 34.24
C THR A 384 43.42 -0.16 34.20
N ALA A 385 42.19 -0.31 34.68
CA ALA A 385 41.46 -1.57 34.62
C ALA A 385 41.31 -2.05 33.15
N LEU A 386 41.32 -3.37 32.95
CA LEU A 386 41.05 -3.98 31.64
C LEU A 386 39.63 -3.61 31.21
N SER A 387 39.47 -3.01 30.03
CA SER A 387 38.16 -2.76 29.46
C SER A 387 37.58 -4.07 28.93
N TYR A 388 36.65 -4.66 29.66
CA TYR A 388 35.85 -5.77 29.17
C TYR A 388 34.67 -5.22 28.37
N LYS A 389 34.16 -6.06 27.46
CA LYS A 389 32.91 -5.84 26.76
C LYS A 389 31.97 -7.01 27.05
N VAL A 390 30.71 -6.69 27.25
CA VAL A 390 29.65 -7.68 27.47
C VAL A 390 28.70 -7.61 26.29
N GLU A 391 28.35 -8.77 25.75
CA GLU A 391 27.31 -8.89 24.73
C GLU A 391 25.96 -8.69 25.42
N ARG A 392 25.22 -7.68 24.99
CA ARG A 392 23.88 -7.41 25.50
C ARG A 392 22.88 -8.10 24.59
N ASP A 393 22.24 -9.14 25.13
CA ASP A 393 21.10 -9.78 24.50
C ASP A 393 19.93 -8.80 24.50
N VAL A 394 19.52 -8.36 23.31
CA VAL A 394 18.26 -7.64 23.12
C VAL A 394 17.18 -8.71 23.02
N GLU A 395 16.38 -8.88 24.07
CA GLU A 395 15.22 -9.76 24.04
C GLU A 395 14.24 -9.22 22.98
N PHE A 396 14.12 -9.93 21.86
CA PHE A 396 13.03 -9.69 20.93
C PHE A 396 11.73 -10.00 21.67
N LYS A 397 10.90 -8.98 21.91
CA LYS A 397 9.63 -9.16 22.62
C LYS A 397 8.79 -10.17 21.86
N ASP A 398 8.37 -11.21 22.56
CA ASP A 398 7.42 -12.19 22.03
C ASP A 398 6.18 -11.43 21.52
N THR A 399 5.94 -11.50 20.20
CA THR A 399 4.99 -10.63 19.52
C THR A 399 3.91 -11.46 18.83
N ILE A 400 2.67 -11.02 18.99
CA ILE A 400 1.51 -11.50 18.28
C ILE A 400 0.84 -10.39 17.48
N VAL A 401 0.46 -10.72 16.25
CA VAL A 401 -0.29 -9.85 15.34
C VAL A 401 -1.64 -10.51 15.03
N THR A 402 -2.74 -9.82 15.31
CA THR A 402 -4.10 -10.24 14.90
C THR A 402 -4.57 -9.40 13.73
N LEU A 403 -4.87 -10.03 12.61
CA LEU A 403 -5.48 -9.39 11.44
C LEU A 403 -7.00 -9.52 11.55
N LEU A 404 -7.71 -8.39 11.68
CA LEU A 404 -9.17 -8.33 11.71
C LEU A 404 -9.68 -7.76 10.38
N ILE A 405 -10.41 -8.56 9.62
CA ILE A 405 -10.80 -8.24 8.24
C ILE A 405 -12.30 -7.98 8.16
N ASP A 406 -12.67 -6.85 7.59
CA ASP A 406 -14.07 -6.54 7.32
C ASP A 406 -14.60 -7.43 6.17
N ASN A 407 -15.64 -8.19 6.47
CA ASN A 407 -16.39 -8.99 5.50
C ASN A 407 -17.73 -8.30 5.16
N SER A 408 -17.77 -6.97 5.11
CA SER A 408 -18.93 -6.17 4.68
C SER A 408 -19.23 -6.29 3.18
N GLY A 409 -20.44 -5.91 2.80
CA GLY A 409 -20.92 -5.95 1.43
C GLY A 409 -20.28 -4.90 0.54
N SER A 410 -19.77 -3.79 1.09
CA SER A 410 -18.96 -2.80 0.37
C SER A 410 -17.61 -3.37 -0.07
N MET A 411 -17.08 -4.35 0.68
CA MET A 411 -15.85 -5.05 0.32
C MET A 411 -16.00 -5.98 -0.91
N ARG A 412 -17.20 -6.15 -1.47
CA ARG A 412 -17.45 -7.12 -2.54
C ARG A 412 -16.61 -6.85 -3.79
N GLY A 413 -16.08 -7.92 -4.38
CA GLY A 413 -15.31 -7.87 -5.61
C GLY A 413 -13.83 -7.62 -5.33
N ARG A 414 -13.27 -6.55 -5.91
CA ARG A 414 -11.84 -6.26 -5.78
C ARG A 414 -11.37 -6.01 -4.34
N PRO A 415 -12.08 -5.25 -3.48
CA PRO A 415 -11.58 -4.93 -2.14
C PRO A 415 -11.34 -6.17 -1.26
N ILE A 416 -12.28 -7.11 -1.22
CA ILE A 416 -12.12 -8.35 -0.45
C ILE A 416 -11.00 -9.23 -1.02
N SER A 417 -10.81 -9.25 -2.34
CA SER A 417 -9.67 -9.94 -2.96
C SER A 417 -8.34 -9.33 -2.50
N ILE A 418 -8.25 -7.99 -2.47
CA ILE A 418 -7.09 -7.28 -1.93
C ILE A 418 -6.89 -7.69 -0.46
N ALA A 419 -7.92 -7.62 0.39
CA ALA A 419 -7.85 -7.98 1.80
C ALA A 419 -7.35 -9.41 2.04
N ALA A 420 -7.90 -10.38 1.29
CA ALA A 420 -7.52 -11.78 1.39
C ALA A 420 -6.06 -12.01 0.99
N ILE A 421 -5.63 -11.37 -0.10
CA ILE A 421 -4.23 -11.43 -0.56
C ILE A 421 -3.30 -10.76 0.46
N SER A 422 -3.65 -9.58 0.97
CA SER A 422 -2.93 -8.87 2.04
C SER A 422 -2.71 -9.76 3.25
N ALA A 423 -3.79 -10.38 3.74
CA ALA A 423 -3.75 -11.25 4.91
C ALA A 423 -2.87 -12.48 4.68
N ASP A 424 -2.96 -13.10 3.50
CA ASP A 424 -2.11 -14.25 3.12
C ASP A 424 -0.62 -13.85 3.12
N ILE A 425 -0.29 -12.72 2.47
CA ILE A 425 1.08 -12.20 2.37
C ILE A 425 1.64 -11.87 3.74
N LEU A 426 0.89 -11.13 4.56
CA LEU A 426 1.30 -10.69 5.89
C LEU A 426 1.49 -11.87 6.83
N ALA A 427 0.51 -12.78 6.92
CA ALA A 427 0.62 -13.94 7.80
C ALA A 427 1.80 -14.83 7.44
N ARG A 428 2.01 -15.10 6.14
CA ARG A 428 3.17 -15.87 5.67
C ARG A 428 4.50 -15.18 5.97
N THR A 429 4.54 -13.85 5.93
CA THR A 429 5.75 -13.06 6.15
C THR A 429 6.09 -12.96 7.64
N LEU A 430 5.09 -12.68 8.48
CA LEU A 430 5.23 -12.56 9.93
C LEU A 430 5.63 -13.91 10.56
N GLU A 431 5.00 -15.02 10.15
CA GLU A 431 5.36 -16.35 10.66
C GLU A 431 6.80 -16.75 10.30
N ARG A 432 7.29 -16.37 9.11
CA ARG A 432 8.69 -16.59 8.72
C ARG A 432 9.67 -15.83 9.61
N CYS A 433 9.21 -14.72 10.20
CA CYS A 433 9.99 -13.92 11.14
C CYS A 433 9.79 -14.35 12.61
N GLY A 434 9.08 -15.45 12.86
CA GLY A 434 8.83 -15.96 14.22
C GLY A 434 7.70 -15.25 14.97
N VAL A 435 6.94 -14.37 14.31
CA VAL A 435 5.82 -13.64 14.91
C VAL A 435 4.54 -14.48 14.82
N LYS A 436 3.84 -14.63 15.95
CA LYS A 436 2.55 -15.34 16.01
C LYS A 436 1.49 -14.52 15.30
N THR A 437 0.67 -15.16 14.46
CA THR A 437 -0.32 -14.44 13.64
C THR A 437 -1.70 -15.08 13.73
N GLU A 438 -2.73 -14.30 14.07
CA GLU A 438 -4.15 -14.70 14.03
C GLU A 438 -4.85 -14.00 12.86
N ILE A 439 -5.79 -14.66 12.20
CA ILE A 439 -6.59 -14.05 11.11
C ILE A 439 -8.08 -14.25 11.42
N LEU A 440 -8.75 -13.12 11.60
CA LEU A 440 -10.15 -13.00 11.98
C LEU A 440 -10.93 -12.23 10.92
N GLY A 441 -12.21 -12.53 10.79
CA GLY A 441 -13.16 -11.78 9.97
C GLY A 441 -14.40 -11.43 10.75
N PHE A 442 -15.09 -10.37 10.35
CA PHE A 442 -16.36 -9.99 10.96
C PHE A 442 -17.38 -9.54 9.91
N THR A 443 -18.62 -9.92 10.12
CA THR A 443 -19.79 -9.48 9.36
C THR A 443 -21.05 -9.75 10.19
N THR A 444 -22.23 -9.56 9.63
CA THR A 444 -23.50 -9.94 10.25
C THR A 444 -24.03 -11.26 9.67
N ARG A 445 -24.88 -11.98 10.44
CA ARG A 445 -25.51 -13.21 9.93
C ARG A 445 -26.49 -12.92 8.81
N ALA A 446 -27.22 -11.82 8.90
CA ALA A 446 -28.31 -11.46 8.01
C ALA A 446 -28.25 -9.99 7.57
N TRP A 447 -28.89 -9.70 6.44
CA TRP A 447 -29.08 -8.34 5.95
C TRP A 447 -30.29 -7.70 6.61
N LYS A 448 -30.18 -6.43 6.98
CA LYS A 448 -31.25 -5.63 7.57
C LYS A 448 -31.81 -6.29 8.82
N GLY A 449 -30.89 -6.68 9.70
CA GLY A 449 -31.19 -7.34 10.96
C GLY A 449 -31.32 -8.86 10.84
N GLY A 450 -31.45 -9.52 11.98
CA GLY A 450 -31.62 -10.97 12.06
C GLY A 450 -32.65 -11.34 13.12
N GLN A 451 -32.38 -12.42 13.84
CA GLN A 451 -33.23 -12.87 14.93
C GLN A 451 -33.31 -11.84 16.07
N SER A 452 -32.26 -11.04 16.26
CA SER A 452 -32.27 -9.92 17.21
C SER A 452 -33.35 -8.88 16.87
N ARG A 453 -33.55 -8.58 15.59
CA ARG A 453 -34.60 -7.67 15.11
C ARG A 453 -35.98 -8.31 15.29
N GLU A 454 -36.13 -9.59 14.96
CA GLU A 454 -37.40 -10.31 15.13
C GLU A 454 -37.82 -10.38 16.60
N ALA A 455 -36.88 -10.66 17.50
CA ALA A 455 -37.11 -10.65 18.94
C ALA A 455 -37.52 -9.25 19.44
N TRP A 456 -36.86 -8.19 18.98
CA TRP A 456 -37.25 -6.82 19.30
C TRP A 456 -38.66 -6.45 18.82
N LEU A 457 -39.05 -6.92 17.63
CA LEU A 457 -40.42 -6.76 17.11
C LEU A 457 -41.43 -7.51 17.97
N ALA A 458 -41.10 -8.72 18.42
CA ALA A 458 -41.95 -9.54 19.28
C ALA A 458 -42.11 -8.94 20.69
N ASP A 459 -41.07 -8.29 21.21
CA ASP A 459 -41.05 -7.63 22.53
C ASP A 459 -41.75 -6.26 22.54
N GLY A 460 -42.48 -5.91 21.47
CA GLY A 460 -43.29 -4.70 21.42
C GLY A 460 -42.52 -3.44 21.06
N LYS A 461 -41.35 -3.57 20.41
CA LYS A 461 -40.53 -2.45 19.89
C LYS A 461 -40.14 -1.42 20.96
N PRO A 462 -39.44 -1.82 22.04
CA PRO A 462 -38.92 -0.86 23.01
C PRO A 462 -38.05 0.20 22.32
N GLN A 463 -38.15 1.46 22.79
CA GLN A 463 -37.38 2.58 22.26
C GLN A 463 -35.89 2.45 22.60
N ASN A 464 -35.03 2.96 21.71
CA ASN A 464 -33.57 2.89 21.81
C ASN A 464 -33.10 1.46 22.14
N PRO A 465 -33.40 0.48 21.27
CA PRO A 465 -33.07 -0.92 21.53
C PRO A 465 -31.57 -1.20 21.43
N GLY A 466 -30.79 -0.31 20.81
CA GLY A 466 -29.40 -0.53 20.52
C GLY A 466 -29.20 -1.40 19.27
N ARG A 467 -28.14 -2.22 19.22
CA ARG A 467 -27.86 -3.10 18.06
C ARG A 467 -28.98 -4.13 17.86
N LEU A 468 -29.43 -4.28 16.61
CA LEU A 468 -30.52 -5.18 16.20
C LEU A 468 -30.12 -6.27 15.19
N ASN A 469 -28.86 -6.39 14.83
CA ASN A 469 -28.39 -7.42 13.91
C ASN A 469 -27.50 -8.43 14.61
N ASP A 470 -27.59 -9.70 14.20
CA ASP A 470 -26.82 -10.80 14.75
C ASP A 470 -25.39 -10.75 14.19
N LEU A 471 -24.39 -10.82 15.07
CA LEU A 471 -22.99 -10.82 14.66
C LEU A 471 -22.54 -12.19 14.16
N ARG A 472 -21.62 -12.18 13.20
CA ARG A 472 -20.87 -13.34 12.76
C ARG A 472 -19.38 -13.01 12.79
N HIS A 473 -18.70 -13.61 13.74
CA HIS A 473 -17.25 -13.57 13.86
C HIS A 473 -16.64 -14.84 13.29
N ILE A 474 -15.69 -14.69 12.38
CA ILE A 474 -15.11 -15.79 11.61
C ILE A 474 -13.64 -15.93 12.00
N ILE A 475 -13.24 -17.15 12.34
CA ILE A 475 -11.83 -17.47 12.55
C ILE A 475 -11.30 -18.18 11.32
N TYR A 476 -10.46 -17.49 10.56
CA TYR A 476 -9.77 -18.09 9.40
C TYR A 476 -8.52 -18.85 9.83
N LYS A 477 -7.81 -18.35 10.85
CA LYS A 477 -6.58 -18.94 11.37
C LYS A 477 -6.40 -18.57 12.84
N GLN A 478 -6.19 -19.57 13.70
CA GLN A 478 -5.81 -19.35 15.10
C GLN A 478 -4.34 -18.93 15.22
N ALA A 479 -3.99 -18.20 16.28
CA ALA A 479 -2.61 -17.72 16.52
C ALA A 479 -1.56 -18.84 16.51
N ASP A 480 -1.88 -19.99 17.10
CA ASP A 480 -0.98 -21.15 17.22
C ASP A 480 -1.07 -22.14 16.05
N GLU A 481 -2.02 -21.95 15.14
CA GLU A 481 -2.17 -22.77 13.96
C GLU A 481 -1.20 -22.29 12.86
N PRO A 482 -0.28 -23.13 12.33
CA PRO A 482 0.60 -22.70 11.26
C PRO A 482 -0.16 -22.29 10.00
N TRP A 483 0.29 -21.25 9.29
CA TRP A 483 -0.34 -20.77 8.04
C TRP A 483 -0.61 -21.88 7.02
N ARG A 484 0.30 -22.86 6.92
CA ARG A 484 0.15 -23.97 5.97
C ARG A 484 -1.13 -24.79 6.17
N ARG A 485 -1.65 -24.88 7.41
CA ARG A 485 -2.90 -25.59 7.73
C ARG A 485 -4.12 -24.72 7.45
N ALA A 486 -4.06 -23.45 7.85
CA ALA A 486 -5.13 -22.49 7.64
C ALA A 486 -5.22 -21.91 6.22
N ARG A 487 -4.25 -22.19 5.33
CA ARG A 487 -4.18 -21.61 3.97
C ARG A 487 -5.48 -21.73 3.19
N ARG A 488 -6.16 -22.87 3.28
CA ARG A 488 -7.42 -23.15 2.57
C ARG A 488 -8.56 -22.26 3.06
N ASN A 489 -8.59 -21.97 4.37
CA ASN A 489 -9.63 -21.20 5.02
C ASN A 489 -9.74 -19.78 4.46
N LEU A 490 -8.62 -19.17 4.04
CA LEU A 490 -8.61 -17.84 3.44
C LEU A 490 -9.43 -17.75 2.14
N GLY A 491 -9.62 -18.86 1.42
CA GLY A 491 -10.49 -18.92 0.26
C GLY A 491 -11.94 -18.56 0.58
N LEU A 492 -12.40 -18.81 1.82
CA LEU A 492 -13.77 -18.52 2.25
C LEU A 492 -14.15 -17.05 2.05
N MET A 493 -13.21 -16.11 2.12
CA MET A 493 -13.48 -14.68 1.87
C MET A 493 -14.05 -14.41 0.47
N MET A 494 -13.78 -15.30 -0.50
CA MET A 494 -14.27 -15.19 -1.88
C MET A 494 -15.67 -15.80 -2.07
N ARG A 495 -16.25 -16.37 -1.01
CA ARG A 495 -17.55 -17.06 -1.10
C ARG A 495 -18.69 -16.07 -1.30
N GLU A 496 -19.57 -16.40 -2.24
CA GLU A 496 -20.80 -15.64 -2.46
C GLU A 496 -21.73 -15.71 -1.24
N GLY A 497 -22.37 -14.59 -0.90
CA GLY A 497 -23.33 -14.53 0.21
C GLY A 497 -22.71 -14.48 1.62
N LEU A 498 -21.38 -14.57 1.74
CA LEU A 498 -20.69 -14.33 3.01
C LEU A 498 -20.84 -12.87 3.45
N LEU A 499 -20.58 -11.96 2.51
CA LEU A 499 -20.44 -10.52 2.78
C LEU A 499 -21.77 -9.82 3.02
N LYS A 500 -21.96 -9.20 4.20
CA LYS A 500 -23.20 -8.53 4.63
C LYS A 500 -22.98 -7.15 5.25
N GLU A 501 -23.57 -6.85 6.40
CA GLU A 501 -23.40 -5.58 7.12
C GLU A 501 -22.21 -5.69 8.10
N ASN A 502 -21.79 -4.56 8.67
CA ASN A 502 -20.63 -4.47 9.56
C ASN A 502 -20.92 -3.66 10.83
N ILE A 503 -20.36 -4.14 11.94
CA ILE A 503 -20.47 -3.52 13.27
C ILE A 503 -19.07 -3.55 13.90
N ASP A 504 -18.22 -2.68 13.37
CA ASP A 504 -16.77 -2.65 13.61
C ASP A 504 -16.41 -2.50 15.10
N GLY A 505 -17.17 -1.68 15.85
CA GLY A 505 -16.90 -1.46 17.27
C GLY A 505 -16.97 -2.75 18.10
N GLU A 506 -17.96 -3.62 17.86
CA GLU A 506 -18.05 -4.92 18.56
C GLU A 506 -16.98 -5.90 18.04
N ALA A 507 -16.67 -5.86 16.75
CA ALA A 507 -15.61 -6.69 16.18
C ALA A 507 -14.21 -6.34 16.75
N LEU A 508 -13.93 -5.05 16.96
CA LEU A 508 -12.71 -4.58 17.61
C LEU A 508 -12.61 -5.05 19.05
N ILE A 509 -13.70 -4.94 19.82
CA ILE A 509 -13.75 -5.44 21.20
C ILE A 509 -13.51 -6.95 21.23
N TRP A 510 -14.12 -7.69 20.31
CA TRP A 510 -13.95 -9.14 20.22
C TRP A 510 -12.50 -9.52 19.93
N ALA A 511 -11.89 -8.96 18.89
CA ALA A 511 -10.50 -9.24 18.53
C ALA A 511 -9.52 -8.78 19.62
N HIS A 512 -9.75 -7.60 20.22
CA HIS A 512 -8.97 -7.10 21.35
C HIS A 512 -9.02 -8.04 22.55
N SER A 513 -10.22 -8.51 22.91
CA SER A 513 -10.40 -9.39 24.07
C SER A 513 -9.64 -10.70 23.89
N ARG A 514 -9.70 -11.29 22.69
CA ARG A 514 -8.92 -12.49 22.34
C ARG A 514 -7.42 -12.25 22.51
N LEU A 515 -6.94 -11.13 22.01
CA LEU A 515 -5.54 -10.74 22.06
C LEU A 515 -5.05 -10.46 23.49
N LEU A 516 -5.93 -9.97 24.37
CA LEU A 516 -5.57 -9.66 25.75
C LEU A 516 -5.21 -10.91 26.57
N TYR A 517 -5.86 -12.05 26.28
CA TYR A 517 -5.59 -13.33 26.95
C TYR A 517 -4.34 -14.05 26.46
N ARG A 518 -3.66 -13.51 25.44
CA ARG A 518 -2.46 -14.09 24.86
C ARG A 518 -1.22 -13.84 25.72
N PRO A 519 -0.34 -14.84 25.92
CA PRO A 519 0.84 -14.73 26.78
C PRO A 519 1.91 -13.78 26.23
N GLU A 520 1.94 -13.56 24.91
CA GLU A 520 2.90 -12.72 24.20
C GLU A 520 2.95 -11.31 24.81
N GLU A 521 4.15 -10.75 24.95
CA GLU A 521 4.32 -9.44 25.59
C GLU A 521 3.74 -8.32 24.74
N ARG A 522 4.05 -8.38 23.44
CA ARG A 522 3.68 -7.36 22.46
C ARG A 522 2.48 -7.83 21.66
N ARG A 523 1.43 -7.02 21.67
CA ARG A 523 0.12 -7.32 21.08
C ARG A 523 -0.23 -6.26 20.04
N ILE A 524 -0.36 -6.66 18.79
CA ILE A 524 -0.73 -5.77 17.69
C ILE A 524 -2.07 -6.24 17.10
N LEU A 525 -3.05 -5.34 17.06
CA LEU A 525 -4.32 -5.54 16.38
C LEU A 525 -4.33 -4.69 15.11
N MET A 526 -4.36 -5.36 13.95
CA MET A 526 -4.37 -4.74 12.64
C MET A 526 -5.72 -4.96 11.97
N VAL A 527 -6.41 -3.86 11.67
CA VAL A 527 -7.75 -3.86 11.08
C VAL A 527 -7.64 -3.61 9.59
N ILE A 528 -8.37 -4.37 8.77
CA ILE A 528 -8.48 -4.17 7.33
C ILE A 528 -9.95 -3.89 7.02
N SER A 529 -10.28 -2.67 6.65
CA SER A 529 -11.67 -2.22 6.43
C SER A 529 -11.75 -1.24 5.27
N ASP A 530 -12.93 -1.10 4.67
CA ASP A 530 -13.23 -0.13 3.62
C ASP A 530 -14.07 1.07 4.10
N GLY A 531 -14.29 1.25 5.40
CA GLY A 531 -14.83 2.52 5.89
C GLY A 531 -15.61 2.49 7.20
N ALA A 532 -16.81 3.07 7.15
CA ALA A 532 -17.65 3.32 8.32
C ALA A 532 -18.59 2.14 8.63
N PRO A 533 -19.01 1.97 9.88
CA PRO A 533 -19.92 0.90 10.28
C PRO A 533 -21.33 1.15 9.75
N VAL A 534 -21.92 0.16 9.08
CA VAL A 534 -23.25 0.23 8.47
C VAL A 534 -24.07 -1.02 8.83
N ASP A 535 -25.12 -0.80 9.63
CA ASP A 535 -26.23 -1.74 9.82
C ASP A 535 -27.57 -0.97 9.77
N ASP A 536 -28.36 -1.21 8.73
CA ASP A 536 -29.60 -0.49 8.44
C ASP A 536 -30.59 -0.57 9.60
N SER A 537 -30.72 -1.74 10.22
CA SER A 537 -31.70 -1.97 11.29
C SER A 537 -31.38 -1.16 12.52
N THR A 538 -30.13 -1.24 12.97
CA THR A 538 -29.65 -0.51 14.14
C THR A 538 -29.69 0.99 13.88
N LEU A 539 -29.26 1.46 12.72
CA LEU A 539 -29.25 2.90 12.40
C LEU A 539 -30.66 3.49 12.24
N SER A 540 -31.65 2.70 11.83
CA SER A 540 -33.03 3.19 11.62
C SER A 540 -33.83 3.48 12.90
N VAL A 541 -33.43 2.92 14.04
CA VAL A 541 -34.20 2.99 15.30
C VAL A 541 -33.44 3.59 16.48
N ASN A 542 -32.19 4.00 16.26
CA ASN A 542 -31.34 4.67 17.25
C ASN A 542 -30.98 6.08 16.75
N SER A 543 -30.23 6.84 17.55
CA SER A 543 -29.74 8.16 17.17
C SER A 543 -28.84 8.11 15.92
N ALA A 544 -28.79 9.20 15.16
CA ALA A 544 -27.86 9.32 14.05
C ALA A 544 -26.42 9.12 14.53
N GLY A 545 -25.62 8.38 13.75
CA GLY A 545 -24.22 8.10 14.10
C GLY A 545 -24.02 7.13 15.27
N TYR A 546 -25.06 6.40 15.73
CA TYR A 546 -24.96 5.47 16.87
C TYR A 546 -23.79 4.48 16.76
N LEU A 547 -23.62 3.83 15.60
CA LEU A 547 -22.52 2.88 15.37
C LEU A 547 -21.17 3.58 15.23
N GLU A 548 -21.15 4.76 14.60
CA GLU A 548 -19.92 5.54 14.42
C GLU A 548 -19.39 6.05 15.77
N ALA A 549 -20.28 6.56 16.63
CA ALA A 549 -19.94 7.00 17.98
C ALA A 549 -19.39 5.83 18.82
N HIS A 550 -19.98 4.64 18.69
CA HIS A 550 -19.46 3.43 19.32
C HIS A 550 -18.05 3.09 18.82
N LEU A 551 -17.85 3.03 17.50
CA LEU A 551 -16.54 2.75 16.90
C LEU A 551 -15.46 3.73 17.39
N ARG A 552 -15.74 5.04 17.36
CA ARG A 552 -14.80 6.07 17.84
C ARG A 552 -14.45 5.87 19.31
N SER A 553 -15.43 5.58 20.15
CA SER A 553 -15.23 5.34 21.58
C SER A 553 -14.32 4.13 21.83
N VAL A 554 -14.52 3.04 21.07
CA VAL A 554 -13.72 1.82 21.17
C VAL A 554 -12.28 2.07 20.70
N ILE A 555 -12.09 2.74 19.56
CA ILE A 555 -10.76 3.07 19.05
C ILE A 555 -10.01 3.94 20.07
N GLU A 556 -10.64 5.00 20.57
CA GLU A 556 -10.04 5.90 21.54
C GLU A 556 -9.62 5.17 22.82
N TRP A 557 -10.45 4.24 23.30
CA TRP A 557 -10.11 3.40 24.45
C TRP A 557 -8.91 2.49 24.17
N ILE A 558 -8.91 1.78 23.03
CA ILE A 558 -7.80 0.88 22.69
C ILE A 558 -6.50 1.69 22.56
N GLU A 559 -6.54 2.85 21.92
CA GLU A 559 -5.34 3.68 21.70
C GLU A 559 -4.81 4.34 22.97
N LYS A 560 -5.67 4.75 23.91
CA LYS A 560 -5.26 5.53 25.11
C LYS A 560 -5.05 4.67 26.35
N VAL A 561 -5.76 3.57 26.49
CA VAL A 561 -5.85 2.82 27.77
C VAL A 561 -5.31 1.39 27.64
N SER A 562 -5.60 0.72 26.52
CA SER A 562 -5.22 -0.68 26.33
C SER A 562 -3.72 -0.86 26.06
N PRO A 563 -3.11 -1.99 26.48
CA PRO A 563 -1.74 -2.35 26.10
C PRO A 563 -1.62 -2.85 24.65
N VAL A 564 -2.73 -2.96 23.91
CA VAL A 564 -2.76 -3.43 22.52
C VAL A 564 -2.49 -2.27 21.56
N GLN A 565 -1.56 -2.47 20.62
CA GLN A 565 -1.27 -1.52 19.56
C GLN A 565 -2.28 -1.67 18.42
N LEU A 566 -3.08 -0.64 18.17
CA LEU A 566 -4.06 -0.61 17.08
C LEU A 566 -3.49 0.05 15.82
N VAL A 567 -3.73 -0.58 14.67
CA VAL A 567 -3.31 -0.16 13.33
C VAL A 567 -4.43 -0.47 12.35
N ALA A 568 -4.67 0.39 11.37
CA ALA A 568 -5.69 0.15 10.34
C ALA A 568 -5.15 0.24 8.91
N ILE A 569 -5.74 -0.55 8.03
CA ILE A 569 -5.50 -0.57 6.59
C ILE A 569 -6.84 -0.31 5.91
N GLY A 570 -6.96 0.86 5.28
CA GLY A 570 -8.10 1.25 4.47
C GLY A 570 -7.98 0.68 3.07
N ILE A 571 -8.94 -0.12 2.61
CA ILE A 571 -8.96 -0.60 1.23
C ILE A 571 -9.89 0.28 0.40
N GLY A 572 -9.32 1.03 -0.55
CA GLY A 572 -10.06 1.93 -1.43
C GLY A 572 -10.64 3.18 -0.74
N HIS A 573 -10.47 3.31 0.58
CA HIS A 573 -11.08 4.34 1.40
C HIS A 573 -10.13 4.81 2.50
N ASP A 574 -10.22 6.10 2.81
CA ASP A 574 -9.42 6.73 3.85
C ASP A 574 -9.99 6.48 5.25
N VAL A 575 -9.28 5.65 6.01
CA VAL A 575 -9.62 5.26 7.39
C VAL A 575 -8.90 6.11 8.46
N THR A 576 -8.06 7.08 8.06
CA THR A 576 -7.35 7.97 8.99
C THR A 576 -8.29 8.85 9.82
N ARG A 577 -9.55 8.98 9.38
CA ARG A 577 -10.63 9.66 10.10
C ARG A 577 -11.00 8.99 11.43
N TYR A 578 -10.67 7.71 11.57
CA TYR A 578 -11.02 6.90 12.74
C TYR A 578 -9.77 6.47 13.52
N TYR A 579 -8.73 6.02 12.83
CA TYR A 579 -7.55 5.43 13.44
C TYR A 579 -6.36 6.38 13.37
N ARG A 580 -5.61 6.52 14.47
CA ARG A 580 -4.41 7.37 14.51
C ARG A 580 -3.29 6.83 13.63
N ARG A 581 -3.12 5.50 13.62
CA ARG A 581 -2.13 4.79 12.79
C ARG A 581 -2.86 4.05 11.69
N ALA A 582 -2.92 4.65 10.52
CA ALA A 582 -3.69 4.10 9.41
C ALA A 582 -2.99 4.30 8.07
N VAL A 583 -3.14 3.32 7.18
CA VAL A 583 -2.60 3.32 5.82
C VAL A 583 -3.73 3.04 4.85
N THR A 584 -3.79 3.78 3.74
CA THR A 584 -4.79 3.54 2.69
C THR A 584 -4.15 2.87 1.48
N ILE A 585 -4.78 1.83 0.97
CA ILE A 585 -4.30 1.02 -0.14
C ILE A 585 -5.38 0.92 -1.21
N MET A 586 -4.98 1.20 -2.44
CA MET A 586 -5.80 1.06 -3.63
C MET A 586 -5.51 -0.24 -4.38
N ASP A 587 -4.27 -0.75 -4.25
CA ASP A 587 -3.84 -1.97 -4.94
C ASP A 587 -2.89 -2.85 -4.12
N VAL A 588 -2.87 -4.14 -4.43
CA VAL A 588 -2.05 -5.13 -3.72
C VAL A 588 -0.55 -4.85 -3.86
N GLU A 589 -0.12 -4.23 -4.95
CA GLU A 589 1.28 -3.87 -5.15
C GLU A 589 1.77 -2.81 -4.13
N GLN A 590 0.86 -1.96 -3.65
CA GLN A 590 1.15 -0.94 -2.63
C GLN A 590 1.30 -1.52 -1.22
N LEU A 591 0.80 -2.75 -0.96
CA LEU A 591 1.05 -3.46 0.30
C LEU A 591 2.55 -3.63 0.58
N GLY A 592 3.36 -3.69 -0.47
CA GLY A 592 4.76 -4.00 -0.34
C GLY A 592 5.62 -2.89 0.23
N GLY A 593 5.47 -1.66 -0.25
CA GLY A 593 6.21 -0.52 0.30
C GLY A 593 5.63 -0.09 1.63
N THR A 594 4.40 0.43 1.57
CA THR A 594 3.81 1.26 2.62
C THR A 594 3.44 0.49 3.88
N ILE A 595 2.80 -0.68 3.76
CA ILE A 595 2.42 -1.47 4.96
C ILE A 595 3.64 -2.09 5.62
N MET A 596 4.67 -2.47 4.86
CA MET A 596 5.85 -3.09 5.44
C MET A 596 6.76 -2.07 6.10
N GLU A 597 6.84 -0.85 5.58
CA GLU A 597 7.51 0.28 6.24
C GLU A 597 6.77 0.67 7.52
N GLN A 598 5.45 0.79 7.46
CA GLN A 598 4.63 1.04 8.65
C GLN A 598 4.69 -0.10 9.67
N LEU A 599 4.70 -1.37 9.22
CA LEU A 599 4.93 -2.52 10.08
C LEU A 599 6.34 -2.48 10.68
N ALA A 600 7.36 -2.13 9.91
CA ALA A 600 8.71 -2.02 10.41
C ALA A 600 8.85 -0.87 11.43
N GLU A 601 8.29 0.31 11.15
CA GLU A 601 8.19 1.43 12.08
C GLU A 601 7.45 1.04 13.35
N LEU A 602 6.32 0.31 13.21
CA LEU A 602 5.62 -0.26 14.34
C LEU A 602 6.59 -1.09 15.17
N PHE A 603 7.36 -2.01 14.57
CA PHE A 603 8.36 -2.80 15.30
C PHE A 603 9.51 -1.97 15.91
N GLU A 604 9.83 -0.79 15.38
CA GLU A 604 10.93 0.09 15.81
C GLU A 604 10.57 0.99 17.02
N ASP A 605 9.29 1.33 17.22
CA ASP A 605 8.83 2.24 18.27
C ASP A 605 8.77 1.60 19.67
N GLU A 606 9.93 1.53 20.33
CA GLU A 606 10.04 1.56 21.79
C GLU A 606 11.03 2.61 22.33
N LYS A 607 11.67 3.41 21.47
CA LYS A 607 12.58 4.46 21.94
C LYS A 607 11.86 5.78 22.26
N GLY A 608 11.19 5.76 23.42
CA GLY A 608 11.12 6.92 24.30
C GLY A 608 10.23 8.07 23.85
N ILE A 609 8.96 8.01 24.26
CA ILE A 609 8.23 9.23 24.62
C ILE A 609 9.01 9.86 25.80
N LYS A 610 9.95 10.75 25.51
CA LYS A 610 10.42 11.72 26.50
C LYS A 610 9.19 12.53 26.89
N LYS A 611 8.66 12.26 28.09
CA LYS A 611 7.75 13.18 28.78
C LYS A 611 8.43 14.56 28.74
N LYS A 612 7.88 15.47 27.93
CA LYS A 612 8.08 16.91 28.13
C LYS A 612 7.36 17.34 29.39
#